data_AF-A0A2T2T9F8-F1
#
_entry.id   AF-A0A2T2T9F8-F1
#
_cell.length_a   1.000
_cell.length_b   1.000
_cell.length_c   1.000
_cell.angle_alpha   90.00
_cell.angle_beta   90.00
_cell.angle_gamma   90.00
#
_symmetry.space_group_name_H-M   'P 1'
#
loop_
_entity.id
_entity.type
_entity.pdbx_description
1 polymer ?
#
loop_
_entity_poly.entity_id
_entity_poly.type
_entity_poly.pdbx_seq_one_letter_code
_entity_poly.pdbx_strand_id
1 'polypeptide(L)'
;MTFSDDDSQRAESFRQRPVHCAVITVGETLTEDTDRSGSLARKRLRKAGCEIAFYKIVPDDPDIIDRGLDELAGKVDAALFLGGTQRDAHAYDVIAGALEDELPGFGELFRRQSYEEYGPRAMLARATAGTTDGTLFFSIPGALGEMRRVLDELILPDLEKLVWETVRRNRNIP
;
A
#
# COMPACT_ATOMS: atom_id res chain seq x y z
N MET A 1 4.36 -15.11 -21.67
CA MET A 1 4.62 -13.84 -22.35
C MET A 1 6.12 -13.68 -22.46
N THR A 2 6.66 -13.71 -23.68
CA THR A 2 8.07 -13.44 -23.98
C THR A 2 8.25 -11.94 -24.15
N PHE A 3 9.10 -11.34 -23.32
CA PHE A 3 9.43 -9.91 -23.34
C PHE A 3 10.28 -9.56 -24.56
N SER A 4 10.06 -8.39 -25.16
CA SER A 4 10.92 -7.86 -26.22
C SER A 4 12.20 -7.25 -25.64
N ASP A 5 13.26 -7.11 -26.44
CA ASP A 5 14.54 -6.52 -26.00
C ASP A 5 14.40 -5.06 -25.49
N ASP A 6 13.37 -4.35 -25.95
CA ASP A 6 13.06 -2.95 -25.57
C ASP A 6 12.42 -2.87 -24.16
N ASP A 7 11.61 -3.86 -23.77
CA ASP A 7 11.07 -3.99 -22.40
C ASP A 7 12.20 -4.27 -21.38
N SER A 8 13.25 -4.96 -21.81
CA SER A 8 14.37 -5.37 -20.95
C SER A 8 15.28 -4.19 -20.60
N GLN A 9 15.60 -3.32 -21.57
CA GLN A 9 16.41 -2.11 -21.33
C GLN A 9 15.67 -1.08 -20.47
N ARG A 10 14.35 -0.91 -20.69
CA ARG A 10 13.51 -0.04 -19.84
C ARG A 10 13.43 -0.56 -18.41
N ALA A 11 13.24 -1.86 -18.22
CA ALA A 11 13.24 -2.48 -16.89
C ALA A 11 14.59 -2.37 -16.15
N GLU A 12 15.72 -2.39 -16.86
CA GLU A 12 17.05 -2.21 -16.28
C GLU A 12 17.35 -0.75 -15.87
N SER A 13 16.91 0.23 -16.66
CA SER A 13 17.00 1.65 -16.28
C SER A 13 16.09 2.00 -15.09
N PHE A 14 14.91 1.37 -15.02
CA PHE A 14 13.94 1.53 -13.94
C PHE A 14 14.49 1.09 -12.57
N ARG A 15 15.27 0.00 -12.53
CA ARG A 15 15.93 -0.47 -11.30
C ARG A 15 16.93 0.53 -10.70
N GLN A 16 17.24 1.63 -11.38
CA GLN A 16 18.20 2.63 -10.90
C GLN A 16 17.55 3.72 -10.03
N ARG A 17 16.22 3.81 -9.94
CA ARG A 17 15.53 4.81 -9.12
C ARG A 17 14.72 4.17 -7.99
N PRO A 18 14.91 4.61 -6.72
CA PRO A 18 14.16 4.08 -5.60
C PRO A 18 12.65 4.32 -5.80
N VAL A 19 11.84 3.45 -5.20
CA VAL A 19 10.39 3.66 -5.08
C VAL A 19 10.16 4.66 -3.96
N HIS A 20 9.50 5.79 -4.25
CA HIS A 20 9.10 6.75 -3.23
C HIS A 20 7.79 6.30 -2.60
N CYS A 21 7.84 6.00 -1.31
CA CYS A 21 6.72 5.49 -0.54
C CYS A 21 6.22 6.52 0.47
N ALA A 22 4.90 6.56 0.65
CA ALA A 22 4.24 7.21 1.77
C ALA A 22 3.68 6.17 2.75
N VAL A 23 3.63 6.51 4.03
CA VAL A 23 2.98 5.68 5.06
C VAL A 23 2.03 6.56 5.88
N ILE A 24 0.74 6.23 5.86
CA ILE A 24 -0.26 6.86 6.72
C ILE A 24 -0.72 5.81 7.72
N THR A 25 -0.60 6.09 9.00
CA THR A 25 -1.18 5.24 10.04
C THR A 25 -2.52 5.84 10.48
N VAL A 26 -3.57 5.03 10.48
CA VAL A 26 -4.92 5.42 10.87
C VAL A 26 -5.19 4.96 12.31
N GLY A 27 -5.43 5.90 13.22
CA GLY A 27 -5.81 5.60 14.59
C GLY A 27 -5.91 6.83 15.50
N GLU A 28 -6.91 6.82 16.39
CA GLU A 28 -7.30 7.95 17.25
C GLU A 28 -6.28 8.31 18.34
N THR A 29 -5.62 7.31 18.94
CA THR A 29 -4.80 7.50 20.14
C THR A 29 -3.30 7.34 19.86
N LEU A 30 -2.91 7.32 18.59
CA LEU A 30 -1.54 7.06 18.19
C LEU A 30 -0.71 8.35 18.19
N THR A 31 0.53 8.21 18.61
CA THR A 31 1.60 9.20 18.51
C THR A 31 2.76 8.58 17.75
N GLU A 32 3.71 9.37 17.29
CA GLU A 32 4.88 8.84 16.59
C GLU A 32 5.67 7.82 17.44
N ASP A 33 5.73 8.02 18.76
CA ASP A 33 6.42 7.11 19.69
C ASP A 33 5.68 5.78 19.90
N THR A 34 4.36 5.80 19.75
CA THR A 34 3.48 4.65 20.01
C THR A 34 3.09 3.91 18.73
N ASP A 35 3.29 4.52 17.56
CA ASP A 35 3.03 3.91 16.26
C ASP A 35 4.09 2.87 15.87
N ARG A 36 3.98 1.69 16.50
CA ARG A 36 4.85 0.54 16.21
C ARG A 36 4.66 0.02 14.79
N SER A 37 3.44 0.09 14.25
CA SER A 37 3.12 -0.42 12.93
C SER A 37 3.73 0.44 11.83
N GLY A 38 3.50 1.76 11.86
CA GLY A 38 4.12 2.69 10.92
C GLY A 38 5.64 2.78 11.08
N SER A 39 6.16 2.67 12.30
CA SER A 39 7.61 2.54 12.53
C SER A 39 8.20 1.30 11.85
N LEU A 40 7.57 0.14 12.03
CA LEU A 40 8.00 -1.11 11.39
C LEU A 40 7.88 -1.04 9.87
N ALA A 41 6.75 -0.56 9.34
CA ALA A 41 6.52 -0.46 7.90
C ALA A 41 7.60 0.40 7.22
N ARG A 42 7.85 1.60 7.75
CA ARG A 42 8.92 2.49 7.25
C ARG A 42 10.29 1.84 7.31
N LYS A 43 10.62 1.13 8.39
CA LYS A 43 11.89 0.41 8.51
C LYS A 43 12.02 -0.69 7.44
N ARG A 44 10.95 -1.43 7.17
CA ARG A 44 10.95 -2.53 6.20
C ARG A 44 11.03 -2.03 4.76
N LEU A 45 10.27 -0.99 4.42
CA LEU A 45 10.33 -0.32 3.13
C LEU A 45 11.74 0.22 2.84
N ARG A 46 12.37 0.91 3.81
CA ARG A 46 13.77 1.37 3.65
C ARG A 46 14.75 0.22 3.44
N LYS A 47 14.57 -0.89 4.16
CA LYS A 47 15.40 -2.09 4.00
C LYS A 47 15.23 -2.72 2.60
N ALA A 48 14.05 -2.56 2.00
CA ALA A 48 13.76 -3.00 0.64
C ALA A 48 14.22 -2.00 -0.44
N GLY A 49 14.95 -0.93 -0.08
CA GLY A 49 15.47 0.05 -1.04
C GLY A 49 14.52 1.20 -1.39
N CYS A 50 13.35 1.27 -0.74
CA CYS A 50 12.42 2.39 -0.92
C CYS A 50 12.86 3.64 -0.16
N GLU A 51 12.51 4.80 -0.68
CA GLU A 51 12.62 6.08 0.03
C GLU A 51 11.29 6.42 0.69
N ILE A 52 11.31 6.90 1.94
CA ILE A 52 10.08 7.32 2.64
C ILE A 52 9.91 8.82 2.44
N ALA A 53 9.09 9.20 1.45
CA ALA A 53 8.82 10.58 1.09
C ALA A 53 7.84 11.26 2.05
N PHE A 54 6.93 10.50 2.65
CA PHE A 54 5.90 11.04 3.53
C PHE A 54 5.52 10.06 4.63
N TYR A 55 5.23 10.60 5.81
CA TYR A 55 4.63 9.85 6.90
C TYR A 55 3.71 10.74 7.73
N LYS A 56 2.56 10.19 8.14
CA LYS A 56 1.61 10.88 9.02
C LYS A 56 0.75 9.89 9.79
N ILE A 57 0.29 10.30 10.96
CA ILE A 57 -0.79 9.63 11.69
C ILE A 57 -2.06 10.46 11.50
N VAL A 58 -3.17 9.80 11.20
CA VAL A 58 -4.48 10.44 11.03
C VAL A 58 -5.57 9.69 11.81
N PRO A 59 -6.63 10.36 12.28
CA PRO A 59 -7.82 9.69 12.81
C PRO A 59 -8.55 8.90 11.70
N ASP A 60 -9.43 8.00 12.10
CA ASP A 60 -10.30 7.25 11.17
C ASP A 60 -11.52 8.10 10.75
N ASP A 61 -11.24 9.24 10.13
CA ASP A 61 -12.23 10.20 9.65
C ASP A 61 -12.25 10.23 8.12
N PRO A 62 -13.41 10.05 7.47
CA PRO A 62 -13.49 9.95 6.01
C PRO A 62 -12.86 11.12 5.27
N ASP A 63 -13.13 12.36 5.71
CA ASP A 63 -12.64 13.56 5.04
C ASP A 63 -11.13 13.72 5.21
N ILE A 64 -10.60 13.30 6.37
CA ILE A 64 -9.15 13.32 6.61
C ILE A 64 -8.43 12.26 5.77
N ILE A 65 -9.00 11.06 5.65
CA ILE A 65 -8.44 9.98 4.84
C ILE A 65 -8.46 10.37 3.35
N ASP A 66 -9.57 10.92 2.86
CA ASP A 66 -9.73 11.39 1.49
C ASP A 66 -8.71 12.49 1.14
N ARG A 67 -8.56 13.50 2.00
CA ARG A 67 -7.48 14.50 1.85
C ARG A 67 -6.08 13.89 1.87
N GLY A 68 -5.88 12.80 2.61
CA GLY A 68 -4.62 12.06 2.62
C GLY A 68 -4.34 11.37 1.29
N LEU A 69 -5.37 10.88 0.60
CA LEU A 69 -5.26 10.33 -0.76
C LEU A 69 -4.87 11.45 -1.73
N ASP A 70 -5.59 12.58 -1.73
CA ASP A 70 -5.30 13.76 -2.56
C ASP A 70 -3.90 14.35 -2.31
N GLU A 71 -3.44 14.32 -1.05
CA GLU A 71 -2.11 14.79 -0.68
C GLU A 71 -1.02 13.93 -1.34
N LEU A 72 -1.28 12.65 -1.59
CA LEU A 72 -0.30 11.68 -2.07
C LEU A 72 -0.42 11.34 -3.56
N ALA A 73 -1.64 11.41 -4.10
CA ALA A 73 -1.95 11.08 -5.48
C ALA A 73 -1.05 11.85 -6.46
N GLY A 74 -0.36 11.10 -7.32
CA GLY A 74 0.59 11.60 -8.30
C GLY A 74 1.92 12.14 -7.75
N LYS A 75 2.10 12.20 -6.42
CA LYS A 75 3.31 12.73 -5.76
C LYS A 75 4.24 11.65 -5.23
N VAL A 76 3.73 10.44 -5.00
CA VAL A 76 4.52 9.26 -4.59
C VAL A 76 4.22 8.07 -5.50
N ASP A 77 5.14 7.11 -5.55
CA ASP A 77 4.95 5.90 -6.35
C ASP A 77 3.99 4.93 -5.66
N ALA A 78 4.11 4.79 -4.33
CA ALA A 78 3.25 3.93 -3.53
C ALA A 78 2.88 4.55 -2.18
N ALA A 79 1.70 4.27 -1.67
CA ALA A 79 1.21 4.76 -0.38
C ALA A 79 0.53 3.64 0.40
N LEU A 80 0.95 3.46 1.66
CA LEU A 80 0.39 2.44 2.55
C LEU A 80 -0.41 3.12 3.66
N PHE A 81 -1.70 2.81 3.73
CA PHE A 81 -2.59 3.16 4.83
C PHE A 81 -2.68 1.96 5.78
N LEU A 82 -2.26 2.15 7.03
CA LEU A 82 -2.17 1.12 8.06
C LEU A 82 -3.28 1.34 9.10
N GLY A 83 -4.26 0.44 9.16
CA GLY A 83 -5.41 0.57 10.07
C GLY A 83 -6.69 1.02 9.37
N GLY A 84 -7.77 1.14 10.16
CA GLY A 84 -9.10 1.51 9.66
C GLY A 84 -9.74 0.46 8.73
N THR A 85 -9.35 -0.81 8.87
CA THR A 85 -9.88 -1.93 8.07
C THR A 85 -10.91 -2.78 8.82
N GLN A 86 -11.23 -2.44 10.07
CA GLN A 86 -12.32 -3.05 10.81
C GLN A 86 -13.66 -2.78 10.10
N ARG A 87 -14.69 -3.59 10.40
CA ARG A 87 -16.00 -3.46 9.73
C ARG A 87 -16.69 -2.12 10.01
N ASP A 88 -16.47 -1.58 11.20
CA ASP A 88 -17.02 -0.31 11.72
C ASP A 88 -16.09 0.88 11.49
N ALA A 89 -14.97 0.68 10.80
CA ALA A 89 -14.00 1.71 10.43
C ALA A 89 -14.23 2.25 9.01
N HIS A 90 -13.66 3.42 8.74
CA HIS A 90 -13.90 4.18 7.50
C HIS A 90 -12.81 4.07 6.45
N ALA A 91 -11.53 3.96 6.85
CA ALA A 91 -10.40 4.03 5.93
C ALA A 91 -10.50 3.08 4.73
N TYR A 92 -10.90 1.82 4.94
CA TYR A 92 -11.06 0.88 3.84
C TYR A 92 -12.05 1.38 2.78
N ASP A 93 -13.24 1.83 3.18
CA ASP A 93 -14.30 2.20 2.23
C ASP A 93 -13.93 3.45 1.45
N VAL A 94 -13.31 4.43 2.12
CA VAL A 94 -12.84 5.67 1.47
C VAL A 94 -11.75 5.35 0.46
N ILE A 95 -10.73 4.57 0.87
CA ILE A 95 -9.62 4.22 -0.02
C ILE A 95 -10.14 3.38 -1.18
N ALA A 96 -10.94 2.33 -0.93
CA ALA A 96 -11.49 1.49 -1.99
C ALA A 96 -12.35 2.28 -2.99
N GLY A 97 -13.16 3.23 -2.51
CA GLY A 97 -14.00 4.08 -3.36
C GLY A 97 -13.21 5.08 -4.21
N ALA A 98 -11.98 5.42 -3.82
CA ALA A 98 -11.13 6.34 -4.55
C ALA A 98 -10.27 5.68 -5.64
N LEU A 99 -10.17 4.33 -5.66
CA LEU A 99 -9.35 3.59 -6.63
C LEU A 99 -9.92 3.69 -8.05
N GLU A 100 -9.12 4.17 -9.01
CA GLU A 100 -9.49 4.18 -10.43
C GLU A 100 -9.30 2.81 -11.09
N ASP A 101 -8.23 2.10 -10.70
CA ASP A 101 -7.93 0.73 -11.13
C ASP A 101 -7.61 -0.15 -9.91
N GLU A 102 -8.58 -0.96 -9.49
CA GLU A 102 -8.43 -1.86 -8.35
C GLU A 102 -7.59 -3.09 -8.72
N LEU A 103 -6.75 -3.54 -7.77
CA LEU A 103 -6.03 -4.81 -7.82
C LEU A 103 -6.78 -5.86 -6.96
N PRO A 104 -7.90 -6.44 -7.43
CA PRO A 104 -8.75 -7.29 -6.59
C PRO A 104 -8.02 -8.51 -6.03
N GLY A 105 -7.03 -9.03 -6.77
CA GLY A 105 -6.18 -10.13 -6.35
C GLY A 105 -5.43 -9.87 -5.03
N PHE A 106 -5.12 -8.62 -4.69
CA PHE A 106 -4.49 -8.28 -3.41
C PHE A 106 -5.42 -8.62 -2.23
N GLY A 107 -6.68 -8.18 -2.28
CA GLY A 107 -7.67 -8.47 -1.25
C GLY A 107 -8.02 -9.96 -1.18
N GLU A 108 -8.01 -10.67 -2.30
CA GLU A 108 -8.20 -12.12 -2.36
C GLU A 108 -7.05 -12.89 -1.69
N LEU A 109 -5.81 -12.53 -2.00
CA LEU A 109 -4.62 -13.13 -1.39
C LEU A 109 -4.58 -12.88 0.11
N PHE A 110 -4.91 -11.66 0.54
CA PHE A 110 -5.04 -11.34 1.95
C PHE A 110 -6.11 -12.21 2.64
N ARG A 111 -7.33 -12.29 2.07
CA ARG A 111 -8.39 -13.13 2.64
C ARG A 111 -8.00 -14.60 2.70
N ARG A 112 -7.23 -15.11 1.73
CA ARG A 112 -6.67 -16.47 1.78
C ARG A 112 -5.69 -16.63 2.96
N GLN A 113 -4.74 -15.72 3.13
CA GLN A 113 -3.81 -15.74 4.28
C GLN A 113 -4.56 -15.65 5.61
N SER A 114 -5.59 -14.81 5.69
CA SER A 114 -6.44 -14.69 6.87
C SER A 114 -7.24 -15.96 7.13
N TYR A 115 -7.70 -16.67 6.10
CA TYR A 115 -8.44 -17.93 6.26
C TYR A 115 -7.54 -19.03 6.81
N GLU A 116 -6.29 -19.11 6.37
CA GLU A 116 -5.30 -20.05 6.91
C GLU A 116 -5.06 -19.83 8.42
N GLU A 117 -5.15 -18.59 8.88
CA GLU A 117 -4.86 -18.22 10.27
C GLU A 117 -6.10 -18.22 11.18
N TYR A 118 -7.23 -17.72 10.68
CA TYR A 118 -8.45 -17.46 11.47
C TYR A 118 -9.67 -18.24 10.98
N GLY A 119 -9.52 -19.09 9.96
CA GLY A 119 -10.61 -19.89 9.39
C GLY A 119 -11.75 -19.03 8.84
N PRO A 120 -13.02 -19.45 9.02
CA PRO A 120 -14.19 -18.72 8.50
C PRO A 120 -14.29 -17.25 8.92
N ARG A 121 -13.65 -16.84 10.02
CA ARG A 121 -13.61 -15.42 10.45
C ARG A 121 -12.96 -14.51 9.42
N ALA A 122 -12.14 -15.05 8.52
CA ALA A 122 -11.55 -14.33 7.40
C ALA A 122 -12.57 -13.70 6.44
N MET A 123 -13.84 -14.11 6.48
CA MET A 123 -14.93 -13.43 5.77
C MET A 123 -15.07 -11.95 6.17
N LEU A 124 -14.61 -11.57 7.38
CA LEU A 124 -14.63 -10.18 7.86
C LEU A 124 -13.35 -9.41 7.51
N ALA A 125 -12.33 -10.07 6.96
CA ALA A 125 -11.03 -9.46 6.69
C ALA A 125 -11.13 -8.51 5.48
N ARG A 126 -10.70 -7.26 5.69
CA ARG A 126 -10.70 -6.21 4.67
C ARG A 126 -9.28 -5.71 4.45
N ALA A 127 -8.86 -5.70 3.19
CA ALA A 127 -7.69 -5.02 2.67
C ALA A 127 -7.92 -4.80 1.18
N THR A 128 -7.43 -3.70 0.63
CA THR A 128 -7.52 -3.41 -0.80
C THR A 128 -6.24 -2.76 -1.29
N ALA A 129 -6.02 -2.81 -2.60
CA ALA A 129 -4.96 -2.10 -3.28
C ALA A 129 -5.43 -1.71 -4.68
N GLY A 130 -4.87 -0.64 -5.21
CA GLY A 130 -5.18 -0.15 -6.55
C GLY A 130 -4.46 1.13 -6.85
N THR A 131 -4.66 1.65 -8.05
CA THR A 131 -4.08 2.93 -8.45
C THR A 131 -5.12 4.01 -8.64
N THR A 132 -4.70 5.24 -8.31
CA THR A 132 -5.40 6.48 -8.62
C THR A 132 -4.36 7.53 -8.92
N ASP A 133 -4.53 8.28 -10.01
CA ASP A 133 -3.65 9.39 -10.38
C ASP A 133 -2.16 9.01 -10.36
N GLY A 134 -1.86 7.79 -10.84
CA GLY A 134 -0.52 7.21 -10.89
C GLY A 134 0.22 7.17 -9.55
N THR A 135 -0.50 6.79 -8.50
CA THR A 135 0.06 6.30 -7.23
C THR A 135 -0.59 4.96 -6.89
N LEU A 136 0.21 4.00 -6.43
CA LEU A 136 -0.27 2.70 -5.97
C LEU A 136 -0.63 2.76 -4.48
N PHE A 137 -1.91 2.66 -4.16
CA PHE A 137 -2.41 2.71 -2.79
C PHE A 137 -2.65 1.30 -2.24
N PHE A 138 -2.36 1.12 -0.95
CA PHE A 138 -2.69 -0.07 -0.17
C PHE A 138 -3.44 0.34 1.10
N SER A 139 -4.60 -0.26 1.35
CA SER A 139 -5.29 -0.22 2.65
C SER A 139 -5.15 -1.57 3.33
N ILE A 140 -4.41 -1.62 4.43
CA ILE A 140 -4.05 -2.88 5.12
C ILE A 140 -4.30 -2.79 6.63
N PRO A 141 -4.42 -3.93 7.34
CA PRO A 141 -4.64 -3.93 8.78
C PRO A 141 -3.59 -3.13 9.56
N GLY A 142 -4.01 -2.52 10.66
CA GLY A 142 -3.13 -1.76 11.55
C GLY A 142 -2.47 -2.60 12.65
N ALA A 143 -3.02 -3.78 12.93
CA ALA A 143 -2.47 -4.70 13.93
C ALA A 143 -1.08 -5.18 13.52
N LEU A 144 -0.07 -4.98 14.36
CA LEU A 144 1.35 -5.16 14.02
C LEU A 144 1.67 -6.52 13.37
N GLY A 145 1.06 -7.61 13.86
CA GLY A 145 1.26 -8.96 13.34
C GLY A 145 0.72 -9.13 11.92
N GLU A 146 -0.55 -8.80 11.71
CA GLU A 146 -1.23 -8.88 10.42
C GLU A 146 -0.59 -7.92 9.40
N MET A 147 -0.38 -6.67 9.79
CA MET A 147 0.28 -5.65 8.97
C MET A 147 1.64 -6.14 8.49
N ARG A 148 2.47 -6.65 9.40
CA ARG A 148 3.80 -7.19 9.07
C ARG A 148 3.70 -8.33 8.07
N ARG A 149 2.74 -9.24 8.24
CA ARG A 149 2.56 -10.39 7.36
C ARG A 149 2.19 -9.94 5.95
N VAL A 150 1.20 -9.05 5.82
CA VAL A 150 0.79 -8.48 4.53
C VAL A 150 1.96 -7.75 3.86
N LEU A 151 2.68 -6.93 4.62
CA LEU A 151 3.82 -6.19 4.10
C LEU A 151 4.95 -7.12 3.63
N ASP A 152 5.39 -8.06 4.48
CA ASP A 152 6.54 -8.94 4.20
C ASP A 152 6.21 -10.00 3.13
N GLU A 153 4.96 -10.49 3.04
CA GLU A 153 4.59 -11.61 2.14
C GLU A 153 3.86 -11.19 0.85
N LEU A 154 3.11 -10.09 0.84
CA LEU A 154 2.33 -9.67 -0.33
C LEU A 154 2.87 -8.43 -1.02
N ILE A 155 3.33 -7.43 -0.26
CA ILE A 155 3.71 -6.13 -0.81
C ILE A 155 5.19 -6.11 -1.19
N LEU A 156 6.10 -6.27 -0.23
CA LEU A 156 7.54 -6.09 -0.45
C LEU A 156 8.17 -7.02 -1.49
N PRO A 157 7.78 -8.30 -1.62
CA PRO A 157 8.42 -9.19 -2.60
C PRO A 157 8.33 -8.71 -4.05
N ASP A 158 7.26 -7.99 -4.39
CA ASP A 158 6.98 -7.54 -5.76
C ASP A 158 6.73 -6.03 -5.88
N LEU A 159 6.94 -5.23 -4.81
CA LEU A 159 6.59 -3.80 -4.80
C LEU A 159 7.17 -3.01 -5.98
N GLU A 160 8.46 -3.19 -6.29
CA GLU A 160 9.09 -2.51 -7.43
C GLU A 160 8.38 -2.87 -8.75
N LYS A 161 8.09 -4.15 -8.95
CA LYS A 161 7.42 -4.63 -10.16
C LYS A 161 5.97 -4.15 -10.24
N LEU A 162 5.25 -4.14 -9.13
CA LEU A 162 3.89 -3.62 -9.04
C LEU A 162 3.87 -2.14 -9.43
N VAL A 163 4.77 -1.33 -8.87
CA VAL A 163 4.91 0.09 -9.22
C VAL A 163 5.27 0.28 -10.69
N TRP A 164 6.16 -0.55 -11.24
CA TRP A 164 6.49 -0.50 -12.67
C TRP A 164 5.25 -0.73 -13.54
N GLU A 165 4.55 -1.85 -13.36
CA GLU A 165 3.44 -2.24 -14.22
C GLU A 165 2.23 -1.31 -14.09
N THR A 166 1.97 -0.78 -12.90
CA THR A 166 0.74 -0.02 -12.61
C THR A 166 0.92 1.49 -12.69
N VAL A 167 2.08 2.02 -12.26
CA VAL A 167 2.29 3.47 -12.15
C VAL A 167 3.22 3.99 -13.24
N ARG A 168 4.40 3.37 -13.40
CA ARG A 168 5.47 3.96 -14.24
C ARG A 168 5.39 3.54 -15.70
N ARG A 169 4.81 2.39 -16.04
CA ARG A 169 4.67 1.93 -17.43
C ARG A 169 3.76 2.84 -18.27
N ASN A 170 2.71 3.39 -17.66
CA ASN A 170 1.72 4.25 -18.34
C ASN A 170 2.13 5.72 -18.36
N ARG A 171 3.02 6.13 -17.45
CA ARG A 171 3.63 7.45 -17.46
C ARG A 171 4.87 7.36 -18.35
N ASN A 172 4.88 8.05 -19.48
CA ASN A 172 6.01 8.11 -20.41
C ASN A 172 7.18 8.92 -19.78
N ILE A 173 7.64 8.52 -18.59
CA ILE A 173 8.71 9.16 -17.82
C ILE A 173 10.02 8.66 -18.44
N PRO A 174 10.84 9.55 -19.01
CA PRO A 174 12.13 9.19 -19.58
C PRO A 174 13.12 8.69 -18.52
#